data_AF-A0A1I6FIY0-F1
#
_entry.id   AF-A0A1I6FIY0-F1
#
_cell.length_a   1.000
_cell.length_b   1.000
_cell.length_c   1.000
_cell.angle_alpha   90.00
_cell.angle_beta   90.00
_cell.angle_gamma   90.00
#
_symmetry.space_group_name_H-M   'P 1'
#
loop_
_entity.id
_entity.type
_entity.pdbx_description
1 polymer ?
#
loop_
_entity_poly.entity_id
_entity_poly.type
_entity_poly.pdbx_seq_one_letter_code
_entity_poly.pdbx_strand_id
1 'polypeptide(L)'
;MTLGSADGTKIAELYRSAQLSDGQLLELAGLIERAGGREWTQTAAEEQIEAATACLTAAEVVPGIAGKLQELANLVLSRKH
;
A
#
# COMPACT_ATOMS: atom_id res chain seq x y z
N MET A 1 0.60 -4.04 8.44
CA MET A 1 2.03 -3.79 8.64
C MET A 1 2.25 -3.79 10.13
N THR A 2 2.83 -4.84 10.67
CA THR A 2 3.16 -4.92 12.09
C THR A 2 4.38 -4.05 12.36
N LEU A 3 4.18 -2.73 12.43
CA LEU A 3 5.18 -1.74 12.84
C LEU A 3 5.69 -1.91 14.29
N GLY A 4 5.47 -3.07 14.91
CA GLY A 4 5.95 -3.46 16.24
C GLY A 4 6.62 -4.84 16.31
N SER A 5 6.83 -5.52 15.18
CA SER A 5 7.63 -6.76 15.15
C SER A 5 9.13 -6.42 15.11
N ALA A 6 9.99 -7.37 15.49
CA ALA A 6 11.44 -7.21 15.45
C ALA A 6 11.95 -6.80 14.05
N ASP A 7 11.27 -7.24 12.99
CA ASP A 7 11.56 -6.85 11.61
C ASP A 7 11.24 -5.37 11.34
N GLY A 8 10.15 -4.84 11.92
CA GLY A 8 9.78 -3.42 11.82
C GLY A 8 10.81 -2.48 12.45
N THR A 9 11.36 -2.85 13.61
CA THR A 9 12.44 -2.09 14.26
C THR A 9 13.71 -2.07 13.41
N LYS A 10 14.08 -3.22 12.84
CA LYS A 10 15.26 -3.35 11.96
C LYS A 10 15.14 -2.51 10.70
N ILE A 11 13.94 -2.48 10.10
CA ILE A 11 13.62 -1.60 8.96
C ILE A 11 13.80 -0.12 9.34
N ALA A 12 13.27 0.31 10.51
CA ALA A 12 13.36 1.69 10.96
C ALA A 12 14.81 2.14 11.32
N GLU A 13 15.67 1.20 11.74
CA GLU A 13 17.11 1.46 11.92
C GLU A 13 17.83 1.62 10.58
N LEU A 14 17.57 0.74 9.62
CA LEU A 14 18.14 0.84 8.28
C LEU A 14 17.72 2.13 7.58
N TYR A 15 16.45 2.52 7.65
CA TYR A 15 15.94 3.76 7.07
C TYR A 15 16.53 5.05 7.66
N ARG A 16 17.04 5.02 8.90
CA ARG A 16 17.70 6.17 9.54
C ARG A 16 19.16 6.33 9.11
N SER A 17 19.73 5.36 8.40
CA SER A 17 21.10 5.43 7.90
C SER A 17 21.16 6.31 6.65
N ALA A 18 22.10 7.25 6.60
CA ALA A 18 22.20 8.23 5.51
C ALA A 18 22.51 7.61 4.15
N GLN A 19 23.18 6.44 4.14
CA GLN A 19 23.48 5.71 2.92
C GLN A 19 23.58 4.21 3.24
N LEU A 20 22.77 3.41 2.53
CA LEU A 20 22.78 1.96 2.66
C LEU A 20 23.78 1.36 1.65
N SER A 21 24.55 0.37 2.10
CA SER A 21 25.31 -0.49 1.20
C SER A 21 24.39 -1.46 0.46
N ASP A 22 24.87 -2.02 -0.65
CA ASP A 22 24.11 -3.01 -1.44
C ASP A 22 23.68 -4.24 -0.61
N GLY A 23 24.51 -4.68 0.34
CA GLY A 23 24.16 -5.76 1.26
C GLY A 23 23.02 -5.40 2.21
N GLN A 24 22.99 -4.16 2.68
CA GLN A 24 21.92 -3.65 3.54
C GLN A 24 20.62 -3.40 2.75
N LEU A 25 20.73 -3.00 1.48
CA LEU A 25 19.58 -2.91 0.57
C LEU A 25 18.95 -4.28 0.34
N LEU A 26 19.77 -5.32 0.15
CA LEU A 26 19.29 -6.70 -0.01
C LEU A 26 18.61 -7.22 1.26
N GLU A 27 19.19 -6.94 2.43
CA GLU A 27 18.60 -7.27 3.74
C GLU A 27 17.26 -6.56 3.95
N LEU A 28 17.19 -5.27 3.62
CA LEU A 28 15.98 -4.45 3.72
C LEU A 28 14.86 -4.99 2.82
N ALA A 29 15.18 -5.36 1.58
CA ALA A 29 14.21 -5.98 0.68
C ALA A 29 13.66 -7.29 1.25
N GLY A 30 14.52 -8.14 1.82
CA GLY A 30 14.10 -9.37 2.49
C GLY A 30 13.23 -9.13 3.72
N LEU A 31 13.54 -8.09 4.51
CA LEU A 31 12.73 -7.69 5.66
C LEU A 31 11.34 -7.19 5.24
N ILE A 32 11.24 -6.41 4.17
CA ILE A 32 9.97 -5.90 3.64
C ILE A 32 9.07 -7.04 3.14
N GLU A 33 9.63 -8.01 2.42
CA GLU A 33 8.88 -9.18 1.96
C GLU A 33 8.42 -10.04 3.14
N ARG A 34 9.29 -10.31 4.13
CA ARG A 34 8.93 -11.08 5.34
C ARG A 34 7.92 -10.39 6.24
N ALA A 35 7.97 -9.05 6.32
CA ALA A 35 6.99 -8.26 7.06
C ALA A 35 5.60 -8.25 6.40
N GLY A 36 5.43 -8.95 5.27
CA GLY A 36 4.17 -9.04 4.55
C GLY A 36 3.82 -7.72 3.86
N GLY A 37 4.82 -6.92 3.46
CA GLY A 37 4.60 -5.61 2.86
C GLY A 37 3.63 -5.66 1.67
N ARG A 38 3.67 -6.76 0.90
CA ARG A 38 2.79 -6.98 -0.26
C ARG A 38 1.34 -7.24 0.15
N GLU A 39 1.09 -8.20 1.04
CA GLU A 39 -0.26 -8.48 1.56
C GLU A 39 -0.84 -7.26 2.26
N TRP A 40 -0.04 -6.59 3.10
CA TRP A 40 -0.52 -5.38 3.76
C TRP A 40 -0.83 -4.26 2.77
N THR A 41 0.03 -4.03 1.77
CA THR A 41 -0.24 -3.01 0.75
C THR A 41 -1.51 -3.32 -0.02
N GLN A 42 -1.75 -4.60 -0.30
CA GLN A 42 -2.97 -5.05 -0.95
C GLN A 42 -4.21 -4.81 -0.09
N THR A 43 -4.20 -5.24 1.18
CA THR A 43 -5.30 -4.98 2.12
C THR A 43 -5.53 -3.49 2.32
N ALA A 44 -4.47 -2.69 2.47
CA ALA A 44 -4.60 -1.24 2.62
C ALA A 44 -5.17 -0.58 1.36
N ALA A 45 -4.82 -1.07 0.17
CA ALA A 45 -5.42 -0.61 -1.07
C ALA A 45 -6.92 -0.96 -1.14
N GLU A 46 -7.30 -2.19 -0.76
CA GLU A 46 -8.69 -2.64 -0.67
C GLU A 46 -9.52 -1.77 0.28
N GLU A 47 -9.01 -1.49 1.48
CA GLU A 47 -9.66 -0.61 2.47
C GLU A 47 -9.88 0.81 1.92
N GLN A 48 -8.91 1.37 1.21
CA GLN A 48 -9.02 2.72 0.64
C GLN A 48 -10.03 2.79 -0.51
N ILE A 49 -10.15 1.72 -1.30
CA ILE A 49 -11.20 1.62 -2.35
C ILE A 49 -12.58 1.58 -1.72
N GLU A 50 -12.76 0.79 -0.66
CA GLU A 50 -14.02 0.69 0.04
C GLU A 50 -14.43 2.06 0.61
N ALA A 51 -13.50 2.75 1.27
CA ALA A 51 -13.72 4.09 1.79
C ALA A 51 -14.09 5.10 0.68
N ALA A 52 -13.35 5.11 -0.44
CA ALA A 52 -13.64 5.99 -1.56
C ALA A 52 -15.02 5.69 -2.18
N THR A 53 -15.38 4.41 -2.33
CA THR A 53 -16.67 3.98 -2.87
C THR A 53 -17.82 4.39 -1.95
N ALA A 54 -17.63 4.26 -0.63
CA ALA A 54 -18.59 4.73 0.36
C ALA A 54 -18.80 6.25 0.29
N CYS A 55 -17.73 7.03 0.13
CA CYS A 55 -17.82 8.48 -0.06
C CYS A 55 -18.57 8.85 -1.35
N LEU A 56 -18.33 8.16 -2.46
CA LEU A 56 -19.04 8.39 -3.73
C LEU A 56 -20.53 8.07 -3.62
N THR A 57 -20.88 7.01 -2.90
CA THR A 57 -22.26 6.61 -2.64
C THR A 57 -22.98 7.65 -1.76
N ALA A 58 -22.32 8.09 -0.68
CA ALA A 58 -22.88 9.06 0.27
C ALA A 58 -23.05 10.46 -0.35
N ALA A 59 -22.25 10.81 -1.36
CA ALA A 59 -22.33 12.10 -2.04
C ALA A 59 -23.44 12.18 -3.11
N GLU A 60 -24.29 11.15 -3.25
CA GLU A 60 -25.35 11.05 -4.28
C GLU A 60 -24.88 11.45 -5.68
N VAL A 61 -23.63 11.10 -6.00
CA VAL A 61 -22.99 11.48 -7.25
C VAL A 61 -23.82 10.90 -8.40
N VAL A 62 -24.15 11.74 -9.39
CA VAL A 62 -24.93 11.36 -10.58
C VAL A 62 -24.47 9.99 -11.06
N PRO A 63 -25.37 9.00 -11.27
CA PRO A 63 -25.03 7.59 -11.45
C PRO A 63 -23.95 7.30 -12.52
N GLY A 64 -23.76 8.19 -13.50
CA GLY A 64 -22.71 8.07 -14.53
C GLY A 64 -21.30 8.56 -14.14
N ILE A 65 -21.16 9.42 -13.13
CA ILE A 65 -19.84 9.93 -12.69
C ILE A 65 -19.19 8.98 -11.69
N ALA A 66 -19.97 8.41 -10.76
CA ALA A 66 -19.48 7.42 -9.80
C ALA A 66 -18.89 6.19 -10.51
N GLY A 67 -19.57 5.67 -11.54
CA GLY A 67 -19.07 4.55 -12.34
C GLY A 67 -17.72 4.82 -13.01
N LYS A 68 -17.53 6.02 -13.57
CA LYS A 68 -16.24 6.41 -14.19
C LYS A 68 -15.10 6.53 -13.18
N LEU A 69 -15.39 7.01 -11.98
CA LEU A 69 -14.39 7.09 -10.90
C LEU A 69 -14.01 5.69 -10.42
N GLN A 70 -14.98 4.76 -10.32
CA GLN A 70 -14.72 3.36 -10.01
C GLN A 70 -13.85 2.69 -11.07
N GLU A 71 -14.13 2.91 -12.35
CA GLU A 71 -13.32 2.38 -13.46
C GLU A 71 -11.88 2.89 -13.42
N LEU A 72 -11.67 4.19 -13.16
CA LEU A 72 -10.33 4.77 -13.00
C LEU A 72 -9.57 4.17 -11.81
N ALA A 73 -10.24 4.00 -10.67
CA ALA A 73 -9.63 3.36 -9.50
C ALA A 73 -9.18 1.93 -9.84
N ASN A 74 -10.09 1.13 -10.41
CA ASN A 74 -9.80 -0.25 -10.83
C ASN A 74 -8.66 -0.33 -11.86
N LEU A 75 -8.57 0.62 -12.80
CA LEU A 75 -7.50 0.68 -13.79
C LEU A 75 -6.14 0.94 -13.13
N VAL A 76 -6.06 1.89 -12.18
CA VAL A 76 -4.80 2.18 -11.46
C VAL A 76 -4.36 0.99 -10.63
N LEU A 77 -5.30 0.29 -10.01
CA LEU A 77 -5.03 -0.81 -9.06
C LEU A 77 -4.75 -2.15 -9.73
N SER A 78 -5.36 -2.42 -10.89
CA SER A 78 -5.09 -3.64 -11.68
C SER A 78 -3.83 -3.54 -12.53
N ARG A 79 -3.18 -2.37 -12.57
CA ARG A 79 -1.97 -2.14 -13.35
C ARG A 79 -0.81 -2.91 -12.73
N LYS A 80 -0.53 -4.09 -13.28
CA LYS A 80 0.72 -4.82 -13.02
C LYS A 80 1.85 -4.11 -13.78
N HIS A 81 2.86 -3.65 -13.05
CA HIS A 81 4.15 -3.21 -13.58
C HIS A 81 5.14 -4.38 -13.56
#